data_AF-I0KVV7-F1
#
_entry.id   AF-I0KVV7-F1
#
_cell.length_a   1.000
_cell.length_b   1.000
_cell.length_c   1.000
_cell.angle_alpha   90.00
_cell.angle_beta   90.00
_cell.angle_gamma   90.00
#
_symmetry.space_group_name_H-M   'P 1'
#
loop_
_entity.id
_entity.type
_entity.pdbx_description
1 polymer ?
#
loop_
_entity_poly.entity_id
_entity_poly.type
_entity_poly.pdbx_seq_one_letter_code
_entity_poly.pdbx_strand_id
1 'polypeptide(L)'
;MVTTPVPLRVAYDAAHGGRWTSLRGGGREWLWRGPASGRRDVRPDGAFVDAGGLEECLPTVRGLPDHGEVWSRPWRSAGPGTVVIERPTFTLSRRITDDCGVVVADYRLAADPGHRFVWAAHALLDLSPTARLDAPAGTPTRLHPEAAALLPPGAWRDGDPWLTGSWPTPAGLTLDTLGPDDGTALGAVLLDCPRVQVYDGDDRLTLELECAGQPRSTALWRNLGGWPEDCPYRSIGVEPMLGSAFDLADAGPADAAVVPATGEVTWRLTISAHRIH
;
A
#
# COMPACT_ATOMS: atom_id res chain seq x y z
N MET A 1 -29.16 -4.53 0.35
CA MET A 1 -28.40 -4.35 -0.91
C MET A 1 -27.98 -5.70 -1.39
N VAL A 2 -28.23 -6.02 -2.66
CA VAL A 2 -27.77 -7.27 -3.27
C VAL A 2 -26.36 -7.01 -3.78
N THR A 3 -25.41 -7.89 -3.46
CA THR A 3 -24.05 -7.80 -3.99
C THR A 3 -23.76 -8.97 -4.92
N THR A 4 -23.06 -8.70 -6.01
CA THR A 4 -22.62 -9.73 -6.96
C THR A 4 -21.10 -9.72 -7.07
N PRO A 5 -20.42 -10.86 -6.96
CA PRO A 5 -18.97 -10.92 -7.17
C PRO A 5 -18.57 -10.43 -8.57
N VAL A 6 -17.50 -9.64 -8.62
CA VAL A 6 -16.89 -9.16 -9.86
C VAL A 6 -15.55 -9.88 -10.03
N PRO A 7 -15.39 -10.74 -11.06
CA PRO A 7 -14.13 -11.45 -11.24
C PRO A 7 -12.97 -10.51 -11.57
N LEU A 8 -11.91 -10.62 -10.77
CA LEU A 8 -10.65 -9.92 -10.96
C LEU A 8 -9.63 -10.76 -11.72
N ARG A 9 -8.75 -10.08 -12.45
CA ARG A 9 -7.58 -10.61 -13.14
C ARG A 9 -6.40 -9.68 -12.90
N VAL A 10 -5.23 -10.26 -12.71
CA VAL A 10 -4.00 -9.54 -12.38
C VAL A 10 -2.93 -9.80 -13.41
N ALA A 11 -2.14 -8.78 -13.72
CA ALA A 11 -0.90 -8.90 -14.47
C ALA A 11 0.24 -8.24 -13.68
N TYR A 12 1.43 -8.82 -13.73
CA TYR A 12 2.60 -8.31 -13.05
C TYR A 12 3.85 -8.40 -13.91
N ASP A 13 4.85 -7.56 -13.60
CA ASP A 13 6.14 -7.50 -14.28
C ASP A 13 7.25 -7.94 -13.33
N ALA A 14 7.65 -9.20 -13.46
CA ALA A 14 8.74 -9.76 -12.65
C ALA A 14 10.10 -9.10 -12.94
N ALA A 15 10.34 -8.61 -14.16
CA ALA A 15 11.63 -8.04 -14.53
C ALA A 15 11.87 -6.66 -13.89
N HIS A 16 10.81 -5.97 -13.48
CA HIS A 16 10.85 -4.63 -12.92
C HIS A 16 10.10 -4.59 -11.58
N GLY A 17 10.66 -5.21 -10.55
CA GLY A 17 10.16 -5.10 -9.18
C GLY A 17 9.13 -6.12 -8.75
N GLY A 18 8.69 -7.00 -9.65
CA GLY A 18 7.48 -7.80 -9.39
C GLY A 18 6.20 -6.98 -9.46
N ARG A 19 6.26 -5.69 -9.83
CA ARG A 19 5.15 -4.73 -9.86
C ARG A 19 3.88 -5.30 -10.49
N TRP A 20 2.73 -5.04 -9.90
CA TRP A 20 1.46 -5.34 -10.55
C TRP A 20 1.14 -4.21 -11.52
N THR A 21 1.03 -4.57 -12.79
CA THR A 21 0.81 -3.62 -13.88
C THR A 21 -0.66 -3.50 -14.26
N SER A 22 -1.50 -4.42 -13.78
CA SER A 22 -2.94 -4.39 -14.00
C SER A 22 -3.70 -5.19 -12.94
N LEU A 23 -4.87 -4.68 -12.55
CA LEU A 23 -5.91 -5.37 -11.81
C LEU A 23 -7.25 -5.03 -12.46
N ARG A 24 -7.81 -5.95 -13.25
CA ARG A 24 -9.01 -5.70 -14.06
C ARG A 24 -10.19 -6.54 -13.60
N GLY A 25 -11.37 -5.96 -13.65
CA GLY A 25 -12.63 -6.65 -13.44
C GLY A 25 -13.79 -5.67 -13.52
N GLY A 26 -15.00 -6.17 -13.78
CA GLY A 26 -16.21 -5.34 -13.77
C GLY A 26 -16.31 -4.34 -14.92
N GLY A 27 -15.46 -4.48 -15.95
CA GLY A 27 -15.38 -3.55 -17.08
C GLY A 27 -14.38 -2.40 -16.89
N ARG A 28 -13.56 -2.41 -15.83
CA ARG A 28 -12.58 -1.36 -15.54
C ARG A 28 -11.18 -1.89 -15.21
N GLU A 29 -10.20 -1.00 -15.31
CA GLU A 29 -8.90 -1.11 -14.66
C GLU A 29 -9.02 -0.51 -13.26
N TRP A 30 -8.49 -1.19 -12.24
CA TRP A 30 -8.50 -0.69 -10.87
C TRP A 30 -7.20 -0.01 -10.49
N LEU A 31 -6.08 -0.33 -11.15
CA LEU A 31 -4.80 0.29 -10.84
C LEU A 31 -4.60 1.58 -11.66
N TRP A 32 -4.30 2.65 -10.94
CA TRP A 32 -3.94 3.92 -11.53
C TRP A 32 -2.64 3.81 -12.32
N ARG A 33 -2.52 4.63 -13.37
CA ARG A 33 -1.32 4.74 -14.19
C ARG A 33 -0.80 6.16 -14.07
N GLY A 34 0.42 6.27 -13.56
CA GLY A 34 1.04 7.56 -13.37
C GLY A 34 1.59 8.19 -14.64
N PRO A 35 1.80 9.52 -14.63
CA PRO A 35 2.39 10.24 -15.74
C PRO A 35 3.90 9.97 -15.88
N ALA A 36 4.54 9.40 -14.85
CA ALA A 36 5.98 9.20 -14.83
C ALA A 36 6.43 8.18 -15.89
N SER A 37 7.17 8.67 -16.89
CA SER A 37 7.95 7.83 -17.81
C SER A 37 9.27 7.42 -17.16
N GLY A 38 9.78 6.23 -17.49
CA GLY A 38 11.12 5.79 -17.05
C GLY A 38 11.13 4.57 -16.13
N ARG A 39 9.96 4.03 -15.77
CA ARG A 39 9.85 2.81 -14.93
C ARG A 39 10.65 1.61 -15.45
N ARG A 40 10.78 1.49 -16.79
CA ARG A 40 11.55 0.44 -17.48
C ARG A 40 13.06 0.61 -17.37
N ASP A 41 13.51 1.83 -17.14
CA ASP A 41 14.94 2.18 -17.10
C ASP A 41 15.47 2.29 -15.67
N VAL A 42 14.58 2.15 -14.67
CA VAL A 42 14.93 2.13 -13.25
C VAL A 42 16.06 1.15 -13.01
N ARG A 43 17.09 1.64 -12.32
CA ARG A 43 18.18 0.83 -11.81
C ARG A 43 17.91 0.54 -10.34
N PRO A 44 18.45 -0.58 -9.83
CA PRO A 44 18.37 -0.87 -8.42
C PRO A 44 18.86 0.30 -7.56
N ASP A 45 18.15 0.58 -6.48
CA ASP A 45 18.41 1.70 -5.54
C ASP A 45 18.30 3.11 -6.16
N GLY A 46 17.75 3.22 -7.38
CA GLY A 46 17.42 4.49 -7.99
C GLY A 46 16.28 5.21 -7.27
N ALA A 47 16.08 6.49 -7.60
CA ALA A 47 14.95 7.26 -7.10
C ALA A 47 13.62 6.59 -7.47
N PHE A 48 12.64 6.64 -6.56
CA PHE A 48 11.32 6.09 -6.79
C PHE A 48 10.66 6.74 -8.01
N VAL A 49 10.03 5.90 -8.85
CA VAL A 49 9.31 6.34 -10.05
C VAL A 49 7.85 5.99 -9.87
N ASP A 50 7.02 7.01 -9.63
CA ASP A 50 5.58 6.83 -9.47
C ASP A 50 4.88 6.56 -10.81
N ALA A 51 5.01 5.31 -11.28
CA ALA A 51 4.40 4.82 -12.52
C ALA A 51 2.95 4.34 -12.32
N GLY A 52 2.39 4.45 -11.10
CA GLY A 52 1.15 3.80 -10.71
C GLY A 52 1.30 2.29 -10.44
N GLY A 53 0.20 1.55 -10.47
CA GLY A 53 0.21 0.09 -10.24
C GLY A 53 0.24 -0.28 -8.76
N LEU A 54 0.71 -1.50 -8.46
CA LEU A 54 1.03 -1.94 -7.11
C LEU A 54 2.51 -2.30 -7.04
N GLU A 55 3.25 -1.56 -6.23
CA GLU A 55 4.66 -1.83 -5.93
C GLU A 55 4.78 -2.48 -4.55
N GLU A 56 5.68 -3.45 -4.40
CA GLU A 56 6.04 -3.95 -3.07
C GLU A 56 7.15 -3.09 -2.46
N CYS A 57 6.85 -2.44 -1.34
CA CYS A 57 7.84 -1.71 -0.55
C CYS A 57 8.40 -2.61 0.55
N LEU A 58 9.72 -2.80 0.58
CA LEU A 58 10.42 -3.66 1.56
C LEU A 58 11.91 -3.33 1.57
N PRO A 59 12.59 -3.20 2.74
CA PRO A 59 12.10 -3.41 4.10
C PRO A 59 11.44 -2.16 4.73
N THR A 60 11.13 -1.15 3.93
CA THR A 60 10.56 0.12 4.38
C THR A 60 9.76 0.78 3.25
N VAL A 61 8.83 1.68 3.58
CA VAL A 61 8.12 2.51 2.58
C VAL A 61 8.86 3.82 2.36
N ARG A 62 9.28 4.48 3.44
CA ARG A 62 10.15 5.66 3.40
C ARG A 62 11.54 5.28 3.89
N GLY A 63 12.57 5.88 3.32
CA GLY A 63 13.95 5.64 3.69
C GLY A 63 14.90 5.76 2.51
N LEU A 64 16.10 5.20 2.66
CA LEU A 64 17.09 5.14 1.59
C LEU A 64 17.47 3.67 1.34
N PRO A 65 17.13 3.09 0.17
CA PRO A 65 16.36 3.68 -0.92
C PRO A 65 14.87 3.91 -0.57
N ASP A 66 14.28 4.92 -1.22
CA ASP A 66 12.85 5.21 -1.11
C ASP A 66 12.02 4.05 -1.64
N HIS A 67 10.93 3.70 -0.93
CA HIS A 67 10.11 2.50 -1.16
C HIS A 67 10.87 1.19 -0.99
N GLY A 68 12.02 1.22 -0.31
CA GLY A 68 12.85 0.07 -0.06
C GLY A 68 13.53 -0.46 -1.31
N GLU A 69 14.04 -1.68 -1.24
CA GLU A 69 15.04 -2.17 -2.17
C GLU A 69 14.53 -3.20 -3.18
N VAL A 70 13.26 -3.65 -3.07
CA VAL A 70 12.72 -4.71 -3.92
C VAL A 70 11.99 -4.20 -5.17
N TRP A 71 11.38 -3.02 -5.12
CA TRP A 71 10.56 -2.45 -6.20
C TRP A 71 11.37 -2.15 -7.48
N SER A 72 12.65 -1.78 -7.33
CA SER A 72 13.52 -1.39 -8.44
C SER A 72 14.29 -2.56 -9.05
N ARG A 73 14.08 -3.79 -8.57
CA ARG A 73 14.92 -4.95 -8.90
C ARG A 73 14.17 -6.04 -9.66
N PRO A 74 14.85 -6.79 -10.53
CA PRO A 74 14.24 -7.95 -11.17
C PRO A 74 14.04 -9.08 -10.15
N TRP A 75 12.89 -9.73 -10.23
CA TRP A 75 12.55 -10.93 -9.49
C TRP A 75 12.64 -12.12 -10.44
N ARG A 76 13.23 -13.22 -9.97
CA ARG A 76 13.37 -14.44 -10.77
C ARG A 76 12.11 -15.30 -10.64
N SER A 77 11.72 -15.97 -11.73
CA SER A 77 10.68 -17.00 -11.64
C SER A 77 11.18 -18.19 -10.83
N ALA A 78 10.34 -18.71 -9.94
CA ALA A 78 10.61 -19.89 -9.11
C ALA A 78 9.57 -21.01 -9.31
N GLY A 79 8.67 -20.86 -10.27
CA GLY A 79 7.61 -21.80 -10.58
C GLY A 79 6.34 -21.11 -11.08
N PRO A 80 5.27 -21.87 -11.38
CA PRO A 80 4.01 -21.30 -11.87
C PRO A 80 3.43 -20.24 -10.91
N GLY A 81 3.35 -18.99 -11.38
CA GLY A 81 2.83 -17.86 -10.61
C GLY A 81 3.73 -17.39 -9.45
N THR A 82 4.91 -18.00 -9.27
CA THR A 82 5.81 -17.71 -8.15
C THR A 82 7.05 -16.96 -8.63
N VAL A 83 7.34 -15.85 -7.98
CA VAL A 83 8.54 -15.04 -8.18
C VAL A 83 9.30 -14.88 -6.86
N VAL A 84 10.61 -14.70 -6.94
CA VAL A 84 11.48 -14.55 -5.76
C VAL A 84 12.56 -13.52 -6.01
N ILE A 85 12.93 -12.81 -4.95
CA ILE A 85 14.08 -11.91 -4.90
C ILE A 85 14.93 -12.27 -3.68
N GLU A 86 16.22 -12.43 -3.90
CA GLU A 86 17.22 -12.73 -2.86
C GLU A 86 18.03 -11.48 -2.58
N ARG A 87 18.08 -11.08 -1.32
CA ARG A 87 18.88 -9.97 -0.82
C ARG A 87 19.84 -10.48 0.26
N PRO A 88 20.92 -9.73 0.57
CA PRO A 88 21.88 -10.16 1.58
C PRO A 88 21.26 -10.46 2.95
N THR A 89 20.17 -9.78 3.30
CA THR A 89 19.54 -9.86 4.63
C THR A 89 18.21 -10.62 4.65
N PHE A 90 17.60 -10.89 3.50
CA PHE A 90 16.35 -11.63 3.41
C PHE A 90 16.12 -12.23 2.01
N THR A 91 15.25 -13.22 1.92
CA THR A 91 14.67 -13.70 0.66
C THR A 91 13.17 -13.52 0.71
N LEU A 92 12.60 -12.81 -0.27
CA LEU A 92 11.16 -12.65 -0.43
C LEU A 92 10.69 -13.49 -1.61
N SER A 93 9.68 -14.33 -1.39
CA SER A 93 8.94 -15.01 -2.46
C SER A 93 7.48 -14.61 -2.43
N ARG A 94 6.87 -14.47 -3.61
CA ARG A 94 5.45 -14.19 -3.80
C ARG A 94 4.88 -15.16 -4.81
N ARG A 95 3.68 -15.68 -4.52
CA ARG A 95 2.85 -16.40 -5.48
C ARG A 95 1.52 -15.68 -5.65
N ILE A 96 1.13 -15.40 -6.89
CA ILE A 96 -0.18 -14.82 -7.20
C ILE A 96 -1.08 -15.87 -7.86
N THR A 97 -2.31 -15.98 -7.39
CA THR A 97 -3.36 -16.80 -8.00
C THR A 97 -4.63 -15.97 -8.19
N ASP A 98 -5.36 -16.26 -9.26
CA ASP A 98 -6.72 -15.76 -9.49
C ASP A 98 -7.71 -16.93 -9.35
N ASP A 99 -8.31 -17.09 -8.17
CA ASP A 99 -9.28 -18.16 -7.92
C ASP A 99 -10.70 -17.59 -7.90
N CYS A 100 -11.55 -18.07 -8.82
CA CYS A 100 -12.96 -17.66 -8.93
C CYS A 100 -13.18 -16.14 -8.98
N GLY A 101 -12.19 -15.37 -9.46
CA GLY A 101 -12.29 -13.92 -9.55
C GLY A 101 -11.84 -13.15 -8.30
N VAL A 102 -11.26 -13.84 -7.32
CA VAL A 102 -10.51 -13.24 -6.21
C VAL A 102 -9.03 -13.36 -6.53
N VAL A 103 -8.29 -12.26 -6.37
CA VAL A 103 -6.83 -12.27 -6.51
C VAL A 103 -6.22 -12.50 -5.14
N VAL A 104 -5.39 -13.52 -5.02
CA VAL A 104 -4.67 -13.87 -3.79
C VAL A 104 -3.18 -13.81 -4.08
N ALA A 105 -2.45 -13.07 -3.26
CA ALA A 105 -1.01 -13.01 -3.27
C ALA A 105 -0.46 -13.56 -1.93
N ASP A 106 0.12 -14.74 -1.99
CA ASP A 106 0.81 -15.37 -0.87
C ASP A 106 2.27 -14.95 -0.86
N TYR A 107 2.75 -14.49 0.28
CA TYR A 107 4.12 -14.04 0.48
C TYR A 107 4.81 -14.85 1.56
N ARG A 108 6.13 -14.98 1.41
CA ARG A 108 7.02 -15.58 2.39
C ARG A 108 8.34 -14.84 2.40
N LEU A 109 8.73 -14.34 3.57
CA LEU A 109 10.02 -13.71 3.82
C LEU A 109 10.83 -14.59 4.75
N ALA A 110 12.02 -15.00 4.31
CA ALA A 110 13.01 -15.71 5.12
C ALA A 110 14.19 -14.79 5.43
N ALA A 111 14.58 -14.68 6.70
CA ALA A 111 15.70 -13.87 7.15
C ALA A 111 16.19 -14.35 8.53
N ASP A 112 17.25 -13.75 9.05
CA ASP A 112 17.72 -14.02 10.41
C ASP A 112 16.64 -13.66 11.45
N PRO A 113 16.44 -14.48 12.51
CA PRO A 113 15.54 -14.14 13.60
C PRO A 113 15.83 -12.76 14.21
N GLY A 114 14.78 -12.00 14.46
CA GLY A 114 14.89 -10.62 14.92
C GLY A 114 15.07 -9.58 13.81
N HIS A 115 15.20 -10.00 12.55
CA HIS A 115 15.16 -9.06 11.41
C HIS A 115 13.85 -8.28 11.42
N ARG A 116 13.97 -6.94 11.45
CA ARG A 116 12.82 -6.02 11.45
C ARG A 116 12.57 -5.52 10.04
N PHE A 117 11.31 -5.42 9.66
CA PHE A 117 10.91 -4.86 8.37
C PHE A 117 9.53 -4.22 8.44
N VAL A 118 9.29 -3.30 7.52
CA VAL A 118 7.95 -2.88 7.09
C VAL A 118 7.76 -3.39 5.67
N TRP A 119 6.60 -3.95 5.40
CA TRP A 119 6.18 -4.31 4.05
C TRP A 119 4.88 -3.58 3.73
N ALA A 120 4.78 -2.99 2.54
CA ALA A 120 3.51 -2.44 2.06
C ALA A 120 3.27 -2.86 0.61
N ALA A 121 2.02 -3.20 0.31
CA ALA A 121 1.52 -3.26 -1.05
C ALA A 121 1.09 -1.85 -1.45
N HIS A 122 2.00 -1.05 -2.00
CA HIS A 122 1.76 0.34 -2.41
C HIS A 122 0.88 0.40 -3.66
N ALA A 123 -0.42 0.16 -3.48
CA ALA A 123 -1.41 0.03 -4.54
C ALA A 123 -2.07 1.37 -4.85
N LEU A 124 -1.68 1.96 -5.98
CA LEU A 124 -2.30 3.18 -6.49
C LEU A 124 -3.53 2.83 -7.32
N LEU A 125 -4.69 3.33 -6.90
CA LEU A 125 -6.00 2.96 -7.44
C LEU A 125 -6.58 4.03 -8.36
N ASP A 126 -7.12 3.61 -9.50
CA ASP A 126 -7.81 4.47 -10.47
C ASP A 126 -9.25 4.67 -10.01
N LEU A 127 -9.47 5.71 -9.19
CA LEU A 127 -10.73 5.95 -8.49
C LEU A 127 -11.36 7.28 -8.90
N SER A 128 -12.69 7.33 -9.00
CA SER A 128 -13.39 8.58 -9.24
C SER A 128 -13.25 9.57 -8.06
N PRO A 129 -13.53 10.86 -8.27
CA PRO A 129 -13.63 11.86 -7.19
C PRO A 129 -14.68 11.55 -6.13
N THR A 130 -15.66 10.70 -6.45
CA THR A 130 -16.74 10.32 -5.51
C THR A 130 -16.39 9.09 -4.68
N ALA A 131 -15.24 8.45 -4.96
CA ALA A 131 -14.83 7.26 -4.26
C ALA A 131 -14.60 7.51 -2.77
N ARG A 132 -14.87 6.49 -1.95
CA ARG A 132 -14.72 6.53 -0.50
C ARG A 132 -13.96 5.32 0.01
N LEU A 133 -13.12 5.55 1.03
CA LEU A 133 -12.48 4.50 1.80
C LEU A 133 -13.32 4.21 3.04
N ASP A 134 -13.73 2.97 3.20
CA ASP A 134 -14.43 2.46 4.37
C ASP A 134 -13.50 1.60 5.22
N ALA A 135 -13.48 1.93 6.51
CA ALA A 135 -12.74 1.25 7.55
C ALA A 135 -13.48 1.48 8.88
N PRO A 136 -13.27 0.65 9.91
CA PRO A 136 -13.99 0.78 11.17
C PRO A 136 -13.85 2.19 11.77
N ALA A 137 -14.98 2.81 12.12
CA ALA A 137 -14.98 4.11 12.78
C ALA A 137 -14.24 4.01 14.13
N GLY A 138 -13.46 5.03 14.46
CA GLY A 138 -12.65 5.05 15.68
C GLY A 138 -11.29 4.38 15.54
N THR A 139 -10.98 3.72 14.42
CA THR A 139 -9.64 3.15 14.17
C THR A 139 -8.56 4.21 14.41
N PRO A 140 -7.57 3.94 15.29
CA PRO A 140 -6.44 4.84 15.49
C PRO A 140 -5.72 5.06 14.17
N THR A 141 -5.56 6.33 13.79
CA THR A 141 -4.98 6.72 12.51
C THR A 141 -3.85 7.70 12.75
N ARG A 142 -2.65 7.35 12.29
CA ARG A 142 -1.47 8.22 12.31
C ARG A 142 -1.46 9.07 11.06
N LEU A 143 -1.51 10.38 11.22
CA LEU A 143 -1.16 11.34 10.17
C LEU A 143 0.36 11.46 10.12
N HIS A 144 0.94 11.60 8.93
CA HIS A 144 2.37 11.83 8.73
C HIS A 144 2.68 13.31 8.40
N PRO A 145 3.96 13.75 8.44
CA PRO A 145 4.33 15.17 8.45
C PRO A 145 3.75 16.02 7.30
N GLU A 146 3.43 15.41 6.15
CA GLU A 146 2.77 16.11 5.04
C GLU A 146 1.41 16.71 5.44
N ALA A 147 0.74 16.14 6.45
CA ALA A 147 -0.53 16.65 6.96
C ALA A 147 -0.38 17.92 7.81
N ALA A 148 0.82 18.26 8.30
CA ALA A 148 1.01 19.34 9.27
C ALA A 148 0.50 20.70 8.74
N ALA A 149 0.71 20.98 7.45
CA ALA A 149 0.25 22.20 6.79
C ALA A 149 -1.29 22.29 6.63
N LEU A 150 -1.99 21.17 6.78
CA LEU A 150 -3.45 21.08 6.64
C LEU A 150 -4.17 21.21 8.00
N LEU A 151 -3.42 21.25 9.09
CA LEU A 151 -3.95 21.29 10.45
C LEU A 151 -3.94 22.71 11.03
N PRO A 152 -4.75 22.98 12.08
CA PRO A 152 -4.67 24.24 12.80
C PRO A 152 -3.24 24.52 13.31
N PRO A 153 -2.79 25.80 13.32
CA PRO A 153 -1.48 26.16 13.85
C PRO A 153 -1.24 25.61 15.26
N GLY A 154 -0.09 24.98 15.47
CA GLY A 154 0.30 24.38 16.75
C GLY A 154 -0.30 23.00 17.06
N ALA A 155 -1.11 22.42 16.16
CA ALA A 155 -1.62 21.06 16.30
C ALA A 155 -0.52 20.00 16.13
N TRP A 156 0.43 20.24 15.23
CA TRP A 156 1.62 19.41 15.05
C TRP A 156 2.80 19.96 15.84
N ARG A 157 3.55 19.09 16.53
CA ARG A 157 4.77 19.47 17.24
C ARG A 157 5.99 19.12 16.40
N ASP A 158 6.93 20.06 16.30
CA ASP A 158 8.18 19.84 15.57
C ASP A 158 8.92 18.60 16.10
N GLY A 159 9.29 17.72 15.18
CA GLY A 159 9.99 16.47 15.49
C GLY A 159 9.09 15.27 15.82
N ASP A 160 7.78 15.45 15.98
CA ASP A 160 6.87 14.31 16.11
C ASP A 160 6.77 13.57 14.75
N PRO A 161 6.99 12.24 14.70
CA PRO A 161 6.96 11.47 13.45
C PRO A 161 5.52 11.29 12.93
N TRP A 162 4.53 11.43 13.80
CA TRP A 162 3.10 11.38 13.47
C TRP A 162 2.23 12.05 14.51
N LEU A 163 1.03 12.46 14.10
CA LEU A 163 -0.08 12.84 14.97
C LEU A 163 -1.17 11.77 14.91
N THR A 164 -1.62 11.24 16.05
CA THR A 164 -2.67 10.21 16.07
C THR A 164 -4.06 10.81 16.31
N GLY A 165 -5.03 10.41 15.51
CA GLY A 165 -6.45 10.70 15.69
C GLY A 165 -7.33 9.49 15.39
N SER A 166 -8.65 9.68 15.37
CA SER A 166 -9.61 8.61 15.09
C SER A 166 -10.17 8.71 13.67
N TRP A 167 -10.20 7.58 12.96
CA TRP A 167 -10.88 7.43 11.67
C TRP A 167 -12.40 7.75 11.78
N PRO A 168 -13.03 8.41 10.79
CA PRO A 168 -12.50 8.86 9.49
C PRO A 168 -11.92 10.27 9.47
N THR A 169 -11.97 10.98 10.60
CA THR A 169 -11.58 12.39 10.70
C THR A 169 -10.43 12.63 11.68
N PRO A 170 -9.26 11.99 11.51
CA PRO A 170 -8.13 12.20 12.41
C PRO A 170 -7.74 13.68 12.43
N ALA A 171 -7.70 14.27 13.63
CA ALA A 171 -7.46 15.69 13.83
C ALA A 171 -8.38 16.64 13.03
N GLY A 172 -9.59 16.19 12.68
CA GLY A 172 -10.58 16.95 11.91
C GLY A 172 -10.41 16.86 10.39
N LEU A 173 -9.38 16.18 9.87
CA LEU A 173 -9.19 15.98 8.43
C LEU A 173 -10.08 14.83 7.94
N THR A 174 -11.03 15.11 7.06
CA THR A 174 -11.88 14.06 6.44
C THR A 174 -11.04 13.25 5.45
N LEU A 175 -10.69 12.01 5.80
CA LEU A 175 -9.81 11.15 5.00
C LEU A 175 -10.53 10.01 4.26
N ASP A 176 -11.77 9.70 4.63
CA ASP A 176 -12.59 8.66 3.99
C ASP A 176 -13.16 9.10 2.63
N THR A 177 -13.11 10.39 2.32
CA THR A 177 -13.52 10.94 1.01
C THR A 177 -12.29 11.17 0.15
N LEU A 178 -12.26 10.55 -1.03
CA LEU A 178 -11.07 10.54 -1.90
C LEU A 178 -11.07 11.66 -2.95
N GLY A 179 -12.14 12.46 -3.02
CA GLY A 179 -12.19 13.83 -3.54
C GLY A 179 -11.72 14.12 -4.98
N PRO A 180 -12.13 15.26 -5.57
CA PRO A 180 -11.46 15.82 -6.74
C PRO A 180 -10.11 16.44 -6.34
N ASP A 181 -9.36 16.92 -7.32
CA ASP A 181 -8.14 17.70 -7.09
C ASP A 181 -8.46 18.94 -6.23
N ASP A 182 -7.76 19.09 -5.10
CA ASP A 182 -7.88 20.22 -4.17
C ASP A 182 -6.51 20.83 -3.79
N GLY A 183 -5.42 20.31 -4.37
CA GLY A 183 -4.06 20.76 -4.12
C GLY A 183 -3.42 20.16 -2.87
N THR A 184 -4.06 19.20 -2.19
CA THR A 184 -3.52 18.56 -0.99
C THR A 184 -2.82 17.24 -1.29
N ALA A 185 -1.80 16.90 -0.52
CA ALA A 185 -1.18 15.57 -0.51
C ALA A 185 -0.81 15.19 0.92
N LEU A 186 -1.20 14.01 1.37
CA LEU A 186 -0.85 13.51 2.71
C LEU A 186 -0.79 11.99 2.79
N GLY A 187 0.03 11.50 3.72
CA GLY A 187 0.06 10.09 4.13
C GLY A 187 -0.63 9.89 5.49
N ALA A 188 -1.33 8.77 5.62
CA ALA A 188 -1.89 8.31 6.89
C ALA A 188 -1.75 6.79 7.05
N VAL A 189 -1.74 6.28 8.28
CA VAL A 189 -1.72 4.84 8.57
C VAL A 189 -2.84 4.51 9.55
N LEU A 190 -3.79 3.68 9.12
CA LEU A 190 -4.87 3.13 9.94
C LEU A 190 -4.33 1.89 10.67
N LEU A 191 -4.12 2.03 11.97
CA LEU A 191 -3.49 1.01 12.82
C LEU A 191 -4.41 -0.18 13.04
N ASP A 192 -3.83 -1.38 13.08
CA ASP A 192 -4.56 -2.64 13.33
C ASP A 192 -5.79 -2.81 12.41
N CYS A 193 -5.68 -2.28 11.20
CA CYS A 193 -6.73 -2.26 10.19
C CYS A 193 -6.29 -3.14 9.00
N PRO A 194 -6.37 -4.48 9.12
CA PRO A 194 -5.94 -5.40 8.07
C PRO A 194 -6.90 -5.44 6.88
N ARG A 195 -8.10 -4.87 7.01
CA ARG A 195 -9.16 -4.98 6.00
C ARG A 195 -9.84 -3.65 5.80
N VAL A 196 -9.86 -3.19 4.55
CA VAL A 196 -10.54 -1.97 4.12
C VAL A 196 -11.36 -2.22 2.87
N GLN A 197 -12.33 -1.34 2.61
CA GLN A 197 -13.16 -1.38 1.42
C GLN A 197 -13.12 -0.03 0.72
N VAL A 198 -12.90 -0.03 -0.59
CA VAL A 198 -13.03 1.15 -1.43
C VAL A 198 -14.33 1.04 -2.20
N TYR A 199 -15.19 2.06 -2.07
CA TYR A 199 -16.43 2.19 -2.82
C TYR A 199 -16.23 3.23 -3.92
N ASP A 200 -16.55 2.88 -5.16
CA ASP A 200 -16.48 3.80 -6.30
C ASP A 200 -17.63 3.53 -7.27
N GLY A 201 -18.66 4.39 -7.22
CA GLY A 201 -19.95 4.12 -7.84
C GLY A 201 -20.60 2.87 -7.26
N ASP A 202 -21.05 1.98 -8.14
CA ASP A 202 -21.70 0.72 -7.75
C ASP A 202 -20.69 -0.40 -7.45
N ASP A 203 -19.40 -0.16 -7.62
CA ASP A 203 -18.37 -1.17 -7.40
C ASP A 203 -17.68 -0.97 -6.04
N ARG A 204 -17.35 -2.09 -5.40
CA ARG A 204 -16.61 -2.16 -4.14
C ARG A 204 -15.39 -3.05 -4.31
N LEU A 205 -14.20 -2.53 -4.01
CA LEU A 205 -12.95 -3.27 -3.92
C LEU A 205 -12.62 -3.51 -2.44
N THR A 206 -12.37 -4.76 -2.04
CA THR A 206 -11.93 -5.11 -0.69
C THR A 206 -10.47 -5.55 -0.75
N LEU A 207 -9.64 -4.97 0.12
CA LEU A 207 -8.26 -5.38 0.33
C LEU A 207 -8.14 -5.92 1.76
N GLU A 208 -7.59 -7.12 1.90
CA GLU A 208 -7.47 -7.81 3.18
C GLU A 208 -6.09 -8.46 3.34
N LEU A 209 -5.45 -8.19 4.47
CA LEU A 209 -4.12 -8.67 4.82
C LEU A 209 -4.16 -9.62 6.02
N GLU A 210 -3.70 -10.84 5.79
CA GLU A 210 -3.63 -11.88 6.80
C GLU A 210 -2.17 -12.18 7.13
N CYS A 211 -1.81 -12.04 8.41
CA CYS A 211 -0.51 -12.43 8.94
C CYS A 211 -0.63 -12.66 10.45
N ALA A 212 -0.19 -13.81 10.93
CA ALA A 212 -0.27 -14.15 12.35
C ALA A 212 0.86 -13.48 13.14
N GLY A 213 0.52 -12.87 14.27
CA GLY A 213 1.50 -12.35 15.23
C GLY A 213 2.32 -11.14 14.74
N GLN A 214 1.89 -10.46 13.68
CA GLN A 214 2.55 -9.27 13.13
C GLN A 214 1.59 -8.06 13.16
N PRO A 215 2.12 -6.83 13.27
CA PRO A 215 1.31 -5.62 13.09
C PRO A 215 0.76 -5.55 11.66
N ARG A 216 -0.54 -5.31 11.52
CA ARG A 216 -1.23 -5.25 10.22
C ARG A 216 -2.06 -3.99 10.15
N SER A 217 -1.63 -3.08 9.30
CA SER A 217 -2.27 -1.78 9.12
C SER A 217 -2.66 -1.59 7.66
N THR A 218 -3.33 -0.49 7.38
CA THR A 218 -3.52 0.00 6.01
C THR A 218 -2.99 1.42 5.93
N ALA A 219 -2.02 1.66 5.05
CA ALA A 219 -1.58 3.00 4.71
C ALA A 219 -2.53 3.62 3.68
N LEU A 220 -2.69 4.93 3.76
CA LEU A 220 -3.43 5.77 2.82
C LEU A 220 -2.49 6.87 2.33
N TRP A 221 -2.23 6.89 1.04
CA TRP A 221 -1.68 8.04 0.35
C TRP A 221 -2.83 8.77 -0.35
N ARG A 222 -3.12 10.00 0.05
CA ARG A 222 -4.16 10.83 -0.56
C ARG A 222 -3.51 12.06 -1.20
N ASN A 223 -3.17 11.94 -2.48
CA ASN A 223 -2.69 13.05 -3.30
C ASN A 223 -3.80 13.52 -4.24
N LEU A 224 -4.33 14.71 -3.98
CA LEU A 224 -5.40 15.37 -4.73
C LEU A 224 -4.81 16.53 -5.54
N GLY A 225 -3.70 16.29 -6.24
CA GLY A 225 -3.00 17.32 -7.00
C GLY A 225 -2.13 18.23 -6.13
N GLY A 226 -1.65 17.75 -4.98
CA GLY A 226 -0.71 18.49 -4.14
C GLY A 226 0.76 18.11 -4.34
N TRP A 227 1.02 16.97 -5.01
CA TRP A 227 2.37 16.45 -5.22
C TRP A 227 2.54 15.80 -6.61
N PRO A 228 3.76 15.83 -7.21
CA PRO A 228 4.93 16.62 -6.81
C PRO A 228 4.71 18.12 -7.06
N GLU A 229 5.44 18.97 -6.33
CA GLU A 229 5.27 20.44 -6.36
C GLU A 229 5.37 21.03 -7.79
N ASP A 230 6.33 20.54 -8.58
CA ASP A 230 6.58 21.05 -9.94
C ASP A 230 5.57 20.55 -11.00
N CYS A 231 4.91 19.42 -10.76
CA CYS A 231 4.02 18.79 -11.74
C CYS A 231 2.95 17.95 -11.00
N PRO A 232 2.02 18.60 -10.29
CA PRO A 232 1.09 17.91 -9.43
C PRO A 232 0.10 17.05 -10.23
N TYR A 233 -0.30 15.94 -9.63
CA TYR A 233 -1.35 15.08 -10.15
C TYR A 233 -2.13 14.43 -9.01
N ARG A 234 -3.29 13.86 -9.32
CA ARG A 234 -4.07 13.07 -8.38
C ARG A 234 -3.67 11.60 -8.41
N SER A 235 -3.32 11.05 -7.26
CA SER A 235 -3.07 9.63 -7.03
C SER A 235 -3.55 9.20 -5.64
N ILE A 236 -4.19 8.03 -5.56
CA ILE A 236 -4.72 7.50 -4.30
C ILE A 236 -4.09 6.14 -4.04
N GLY A 237 -3.30 6.03 -2.98
CA GLY A 237 -2.74 4.78 -2.48
C GLY A 237 -3.58 4.19 -1.36
N VAL A 238 -3.98 2.92 -1.49
CA VAL A 238 -4.60 2.14 -0.41
C VAL A 238 -3.75 0.90 -0.20
N GLU A 239 -3.01 0.87 0.90
CA GLU A 239 -1.79 0.10 0.98
C GLU A 239 -1.80 -0.85 2.19
N PRO A 240 -2.28 -2.10 2.01
CA PRO A 240 -2.15 -3.10 3.06
C PRO A 240 -0.68 -3.27 3.45
N MET A 241 -0.40 -3.20 4.75
CA MET A 241 0.97 -3.20 5.25
C MET A 241 1.19 -4.11 6.46
N LEU A 242 2.35 -4.77 6.50
CA LEU A 242 2.92 -5.32 7.71
C LEU A 242 3.76 -4.22 8.37
N GLY A 243 3.30 -3.74 9.51
CA GLY A 243 3.84 -2.57 10.20
C GLY A 243 2.79 -1.49 10.45
N SER A 244 3.24 -0.38 11.03
CA SER A 244 2.39 0.73 11.49
C SER A 244 3.04 2.11 11.27
N ALA A 245 4.13 2.17 10.50
CA ALA A 245 4.85 3.39 10.14
C ALA A 245 5.38 3.26 8.70
N PHE A 246 5.51 4.38 7.99
CA PHE A 246 6.09 4.39 6.65
C PHE A 246 7.61 4.13 6.66
N ASP A 247 8.35 4.76 7.57
CA ASP A 247 9.79 4.55 7.72
C ASP A 247 10.06 3.52 8.83
N LEU A 248 10.86 2.49 8.52
CA LEU A 248 11.35 1.52 9.50
C LEU A 248 12.19 2.17 10.60
N ALA A 249 12.88 3.28 10.32
CA ALA A 249 13.67 4.03 11.29
C ALA A 249 12.79 4.71 12.35
N ASP A 250 11.60 5.16 11.96
CA ASP A 250 10.62 5.78 12.87
C ASP A 250 9.79 4.72 13.61
N ALA A 251 9.77 3.48 13.11
CA ALA A 251 8.98 2.40 13.69
C ALA A 251 9.49 2.03 15.10
N GLY A 252 8.61 2.15 16.10
CA GLY A 252 8.84 1.60 17.43
C GLY A 252 8.85 0.06 17.46
N PRO A 253 9.09 -0.56 18.63
CA PRO A 253 9.19 -2.02 18.76
C PRO A 253 7.95 -2.79 18.30
N ALA A 254 6.76 -2.20 18.43
CA ALA A 254 5.50 -2.80 18.02
C ALA A 254 5.03 -2.37 16.61
N ASP A 255 5.75 -1.44 15.97
CA ASP A 255 5.35 -0.83 14.70
C ASP A 255 5.97 -1.51 13.47
N ALA A 256 6.95 -2.39 13.66
CA ALA A 256 7.60 -3.13 12.59
C ALA A 256 7.28 -4.63 12.71
N ALA A 257 7.17 -5.31 11.57
CA ALA A 257 7.17 -6.76 11.57
C ALA A 257 8.54 -7.28 11.98
N VAL A 258 8.56 -8.42 12.66
CA VAL A 258 9.79 -9.04 13.16
C VAL A 258 9.82 -10.51 12.78
N VAL A 259 10.93 -10.94 12.18
CA VAL A 259 11.12 -12.34 11.81
C VAL A 259 11.27 -13.18 13.07
N PRO A 260 10.38 -14.18 13.30
CA PRO A 260 10.40 -14.99 14.50
C PRO A 260 11.58 -15.97 14.53
N ALA A 261 11.72 -16.71 15.63
CA ALA A 261 12.78 -17.72 15.81
C ALA A 261 12.78 -18.83 14.73
N THR A 262 11.66 -19.04 14.03
CA THR A 262 11.59 -19.96 12.89
C THR A 262 12.32 -19.46 11.65
N GLY A 263 12.72 -18.18 11.61
CA GLY A 263 13.41 -17.56 10.48
C GLY A 263 12.50 -17.19 9.30
N GLU A 264 11.18 -17.26 9.48
CA GLU A 264 10.22 -17.05 8.39
C GLU A 264 8.96 -16.32 8.84
N VAL A 265 8.49 -15.38 8.02
CA VAL A 265 7.17 -14.76 8.11
C VAL A 265 6.41 -15.06 6.82
N THR A 266 5.16 -15.51 6.95
CA THR A 266 4.24 -15.68 5.83
C THR A 266 3.03 -14.77 5.99
N TRP A 267 2.54 -14.23 4.89
CA TRP A 267 1.33 -13.42 4.87
C TRP A 267 0.60 -13.56 3.55
N ARG A 268 -0.67 -13.16 3.54
CA ARG A 268 -1.54 -13.21 2.39
C ARG A 268 -2.23 -11.87 2.19
N LEU A 269 -2.17 -11.36 0.96
CA LEU A 269 -3.02 -10.27 0.50
C LEU A 269 -4.14 -10.85 -0.37
N THR A 270 -5.38 -10.62 0.04
CA THR A 270 -6.58 -11.00 -0.70
C THR A 270 -7.27 -9.75 -1.23
N ILE A 271 -7.52 -9.71 -2.54
CA ILE A 271 -8.24 -8.63 -3.21
C ILE A 271 -9.46 -9.20 -3.91
N SER A 272 -10.63 -8.64 -3.60
CA SER A 272 -11.91 -9.04 -4.20
C SER A 272 -12.74 -7.83 -4.59
N ALA A 273 -13.55 -7.95 -5.64
CA ALA A 273 -14.44 -6.89 -6.10
C ALA A 273 -15.89 -7.37 -6.14
N HIS A 274 -16.83 -6.48 -5.84
CA HIS A 274 -18.27 -6.75 -5.86
C HIS A 274 -19.01 -5.56 -6.48
N ARG A 275 -20.11 -5.83 -7.17
CA ARG A 275 -21.08 -4.82 -7.62
C ARG A 275 -22.27 -4.79 -6.67
N ILE A 276 -22.72 -3.58 -6.34
CA ILE A 276 -23.83 -3.30 -5.44
C ILE A 276 -25.03 -2.88 -6.29
N HIS A 277 -26.20 -3.46 -6.02
CA HIS A 277 -27.48 -3.13 -6.65
C HIS A 277 -28.50 -2.65 -5.61
#